data_AF-A0A0B6ZLE3-F1
#
_entry.id   AF-A0A0B6ZLE3-F1
#
_cell.length_a   1.000
_cell.length_b   1.000
_cell.length_c   1.000
_cell.angle_alpha   90.00
_cell.angle_beta   90.00
_cell.angle_gamma   90.00
#
_symmetry.space_group_name_H-M   'P 1'
#
loop_
_entity.id
_entity.type
_entity.pdbx_description
1 polymer ?
#
loop_
_entity_poly.entity_id
_entity_poly.type
_entity_poly.pdbx_seq_one_letter_code
_entity_poly.pdbx_strand_id
1 'polypeptide(L)'
;MKLGFVAGVILRERIPSFEVMLWRVCRGNVFLRQAEIDTPLEDPVTGDSVYKSVFILFFQGDQLKNRIKKICEGYRATLYPCPETQAERREMAIGVMTRIEDLNTVLSQTQDHRHRVLVAAAKNIKVWFIKVRKIKAIYHTLNMFNLDVTQKCLIAECWCPVTDLDRIQQALRRGTERSGSSVPSIINRMVTRMVPPTYNR
;
A
#
# COMPACT_ATOMS: atom_id res chain seq x y z
N MET A 1 -8.96 -51.58 11.22
CA MET A 1 -7.79 -50.88 10.64
C MET A 1 -8.32 -49.85 9.63
N LYS A 2 -8.19 -48.54 9.90
CA LYS A 2 -8.66 -47.49 8.99
C LYS A 2 -7.45 -46.87 8.29
N LEU A 3 -7.44 -46.88 6.95
CA LEU A 3 -6.42 -46.20 6.14
C LEU A 3 -6.68 -44.69 6.24
N GLY A 4 -5.67 -43.93 6.63
CA GLY A 4 -5.73 -42.47 6.66
C GLY A 4 -5.05 -41.88 5.44
N PHE A 5 -5.47 -40.68 5.05
CA PHE A 5 -4.75 -39.91 4.03
C PHE A 5 -4.64 -38.44 4.41
N VAL A 6 -3.66 -37.77 3.82
CA VAL A 6 -3.45 -36.32 3.88
C VAL A 6 -3.15 -35.83 2.47
N ALA A 7 -3.78 -34.72 2.08
CA ALA A 7 -3.56 -34.07 0.80
C ALA A 7 -3.02 -32.65 1.00
N GLY A 8 -2.20 -32.19 0.07
CA GLY A 8 -1.58 -30.87 0.15
C GLY A 8 -0.92 -30.45 -1.14
N VAL A 9 -0.31 -29.27 -1.08
CA VAL A 9 0.40 -28.64 -2.18
C VAL A 9 1.81 -28.26 -1.72
N ILE A 10 2.81 -28.49 -2.57
CA ILE A 10 4.22 -28.21 -2.30
C ILE A 10 4.89 -27.66 -3.57
N LEU A 11 5.99 -26.92 -3.40
CA LEU A 11 6.82 -26.47 -4.52
C LEU A 11 7.36 -27.67 -5.30
N ARG A 12 7.28 -27.62 -6.63
CA ARG A 12 7.65 -28.74 -7.51
C ARG A 12 9.12 -29.14 -7.34
N GLU A 13 10.01 -28.17 -7.19
CA GLU A 13 11.44 -28.38 -6.95
C GLU A 13 11.75 -29.18 -5.68
N ARG A 14 10.85 -29.17 -4.68
CA ARG A 14 11.09 -29.82 -3.38
C ARG A 14 10.60 -31.27 -3.34
N ILE A 15 9.84 -31.69 -4.34
CA ILE A 15 9.25 -33.03 -4.44
C ILE A 15 10.28 -34.15 -4.26
N PRO A 16 11.44 -34.17 -4.97
CA PRO A 16 12.37 -35.28 -4.87
C PRO A 16 12.93 -35.45 -3.44
N SER A 17 13.30 -34.33 -2.81
CA SER A 17 13.76 -34.34 -1.41
C SER A 17 12.67 -34.74 -0.42
N PHE A 18 11.43 -34.30 -0.66
CA PHE A 18 10.28 -34.59 0.18
C PHE A 18 9.94 -36.09 0.20
N GLU A 19 9.94 -36.73 -0.96
CA GLU A 19 9.69 -38.17 -1.11
C GLU A 19 10.75 -39.01 -0.38
N VAL A 20 12.03 -38.67 -0.56
CA VAL A 20 13.14 -39.37 0.13
C VAL A 20 13.03 -39.21 1.65
N MET A 21 12.66 -38.02 2.14
CA MET A 21 12.49 -37.79 3.58
C MET A 21 11.33 -38.59 4.15
N LEU A 22 10.18 -38.60 3.47
CA LEU A 22 9.03 -39.42 3.85
C LEU A 22 9.40 -40.90 3.93
N TRP A 23 10.09 -41.42 2.91
CA TRP A 23 10.53 -42.81 2.89
C TRP A 23 11.41 -43.17 4.08
N ARG A 24 12.42 -42.34 4.38
CA ARG A 24 13.38 -42.55 5.48
C ARG A 24 12.71 -42.50 6.86
N VAL A 25 11.90 -41.47 7.12
CA VAL A 25 11.30 -41.27 8.46
C VAL A 25 10.16 -42.25 8.72
N CYS A 26 9.38 -42.58 7.69
CA CYS A 26 8.23 -43.46 7.81
C CYS A 26 8.57 -44.93 7.52
N ARG A 27 9.83 -45.25 7.18
CA ARG A 27 10.33 -46.61 6.89
C ARG A 27 9.49 -47.32 5.82
N GLY A 28 9.13 -46.60 4.76
CA GLY A 28 8.32 -47.12 3.65
C GLY A 28 6.83 -47.36 3.95
N ASN A 29 6.33 -47.01 5.13
CA ASN A 29 4.91 -47.21 5.50
C ASN A 29 3.97 -46.10 4.99
N VAL A 30 4.42 -45.30 4.03
CA VAL A 30 3.64 -44.19 3.45
C VAL A 30 3.69 -44.31 1.94
N PHE A 31 2.51 -44.27 1.32
CA PHE A 31 2.37 -44.30 -0.13
C PHE A 31 2.08 -42.90 -0.65
N LEU A 32 2.98 -42.34 -1.45
CA LEU A 32 2.88 -41.01 -2.07
C LEU A 32 2.34 -41.12 -3.49
N ARG A 33 1.38 -40.26 -3.83
CA ARG A 33 0.97 -39.95 -5.20
C ARG A 33 1.01 -38.45 -5.39
N GLN A 34 1.42 -38.02 -6.58
CA GLN A 34 1.52 -36.60 -6.91
C GLN A 34 1.02 -36.30 -8.31
N ALA A 35 0.63 -35.05 -8.53
CA ALA A 35 0.26 -34.50 -9.82
C ALA A 35 0.78 -33.06 -9.90
N GLU A 36 1.34 -32.70 -11.05
CA GLU A 36 1.86 -31.36 -11.28
C GLU A 36 0.72 -30.38 -11.57
N ILE A 37 0.84 -29.13 -11.10
CA ILE A 37 -0.08 -28.04 -11.47
C ILE A 37 0.54 -27.30 -12.65
N ASP A 38 -0.07 -27.37 -13.83
CA ASP A 38 0.50 -26.81 -15.07
C ASP A 38 0.68 -25.29 -15.02
N THR A 39 -0.27 -24.58 -14.40
CA THR A 39 -0.23 -23.12 -14.26
C THR A 39 0.59 -22.72 -13.04
N PRO A 40 1.55 -21.79 -13.18
CA PRO A 40 2.26 -21.27 -12.02
C PRO A 40 1.29 -20.45 -11.16
N LEU A 41 1.50 -20.50 -9.85
CA LEU A 41 0.68 -19.81 -8.85
C LEU A 41 1.50 -18.71 -8.20
N GLU A 42 0.85 -17.59 -7.86
CA GLU A 42 1.50 -16.51 -7.11
C GLU A 42 1.71 -16.91 -5.65
N ASP A 43 2.92 -16.72 -5.15
CA ASP A 43 3.20 -16.91 -3.73
C ASP A 43 2.61 -15.74 -2.92
N PRO A 44 1.76 -16.01 -1.91
CA PRO A 44 1.09 -14.95 -1.16
C PRO A 44 2.02 -14.10 -0.29
N VAL A 45 3.26 -14.53 -0.06
CA VAL A 45 4.25 -13.81 0.76
C VAL A 45 5.24 -13.04 -0.13
N THR A 46 5.75 -13.66 -1.19
CA THR A 46 6.77 -13.03 -2.05
C THR A 46 6.21 -12.35 -3.29
N GLY A 47 5.02 -12.75 -3.76
CA GLY A 47 4.45 -12.31 -5.03
C GLY A 47 5.06 -12.98 -6.26
N ASP A 48 5.93 -13.98 -6.07
CA ASP A 48 6.60 -14.66 -7.18
C ASP A 48 5.71 -15.71 -7.83
N SER A 49 5.88 -15.89 -9.13
CA SER A 49 5.22 -16.96 -9.89
C SER A 49 5.97 -18.27 -9.69
N VAL A 50 5.35 -19.24 -9.01
CA VAL A 50 5.98 -20.51 -8.63
C VAL A 50 5.20 -21.72 -9.13
N TYR A 51 5.93 -22.74 -9.58
CA TYR A 51 5.34 -24.03 -9.95
C TYR A 51 5.15 -24.90 -8.70
N LYS A 52 3.91 -25.35 -8.51
CA LYS A 52 3.53 -26.24 -7.41
C LYS A 52 3.04 -27.59 -7.94
N SER A 53 3.05 -28.58 -7.06
CA SER A 53 2.50 -29.92 -7.30
C SER A 53 1.57 -30.28 -6.16
N VAL A 54 0.47 -30.95 -6.50
CA VAL A 54 -0.45 -31.55 -5.53
C VAL A 54 0.08 -32.92 -5.16
N PHE A 55 -0.04 -33.29 -3.88
CA PHE A 55 0.28 -34.62 -3.40
C PHE A 55 -0.83 -35.18 -2.50
N ILE A 56 -0.89 -36.50 -2.46
CA ILE A 56 -1.68 -37.26 -1.49
C ILE A 56 -0.81 -38.36 -0.88
N LEU A 57 -0.85 -38.47 0.44
CA LEU A 57 -0.11 -39.44 1.24
C LEU A 57 -1.09 -40.38 1.92
N PHE A 58 -0.96 -41.68 1.67
CA PHE A 58 -1.72 -42.72 2.37
C PHE A 58 -0.85 -43.38 3.44
N PHE A 59 -1.42 -43.60 4.62
CA PHE A 59 -0.74 -44.19 5.76
C PHE A 59 -1.71 -44.91 6.69
N GLN A 60 -1.18 -45.70 7.61
CA GLN A 60 -1.97 -46.42 8.60
C GLN A 60 -1.51 -46.07 10.03
N GLY A 61 -2.43 -45.57 10.85
CA GLY A 61 -2.18 -45.26 12.26
C GLY A 61 -1.80 -43.80 12.55
N ASP A 62 -2.23 -43.30 13.72
CA ASP A 62 -2.13 -41.88 14.07
C ASP A 62 -0.70 -41.39 14.36
N GLN A 63 0.19 -42.29 14.80
CA GLN A 63 1.60 -41.96 15.01
C GLN A 63 2.29 -41.53 13.71
N LEU A 64 1.98 -42.19 12.59
CA LEU A 64 2.50 -41.81 11.27
C LEU A 64 1.92 -40.47 10.81
N LYS A 65 0.63 -40.21 11.07
CA LYS A 65 -0.02 -38.93 10.75
C LYS A 65 0.74 -37.74 11.35
N ASN A 66 1.11 -37.83 12.62
CA ASN A 66 1.82 -36.76 13.32
C ASN A 66 3.24 -36.56 12.77
N ARG A 67 3.94 -37.63 12.39
CA ARG A 67 5.26 -37.53 11.73
C ARG A 67 5.16 -36.88 10.35
N ILE A 68 4.18 -37.29 9.54
CA ILE A 68 3.94 -36.73 8.20
C ILE A 68 3.67 -35.22 8.30
N LYS A 69 2.80 -34.79 9.22
CA LYS A 69 2.50 -33.37 9.42
C LYS A 69 3.76 -32.54 9.71
N LYS A 70 4.65 -33.04 10.58
CA LYS A 70 5.93 -32.37 10.89
C LYS A 70 6.85 -32.28 9.66
N ILE A 71 6.88 -33.32 8.82
CA ILE A 71 7.65 -33.29 7.57
C ILE A 71 7.05 -32.26 6.61
N CYS A 72 5.73 -32.25 6.43
CA CYS A 72 5.05 -31.26 5.59
C CYS A 72 5.33 -29.83 6.04
N GLU A 73 5.29 -29.57 7.35
CA GLU A 73 5.64 -28.27 7.94
C GLU A 73 7.09 -27.88 7.65
N GLY A 74 8.05 -28.79 7.85
CA GLY A 74 9.47 -28.55 7.56
C GLY A 74 9.75 -28.24 6.08
N TYR A 75 8.99 -28.83 5.16
CA TYR A 75 9.09 -28.57 3.72
C TYR A 75 8.27 -27.37 3.24
N ARG A 76 7.54 -26.70 4.15
CA ARG A 76 6.59 -25.63 3.86
C ARG A 76 5.48 -26.06 2.89
N ALA A 77 5.05 -27.31 2.98
CA ALA A 77 3.91 -27.82 2.24
C ALA A 77 2.61 -27.38 2.93
N THR A 78 1.63 -26.91 2.15
CA THR A 78 0.33 -26.50 2.66
C THR A 78 -0.63 -27.69 2.62
N LEU A 79 -1.17 -28.07 3.77
CA LEU A 79 -2.13 -29.17 3.89
C LEU A 79 -3.56 -28.64 3.81
N TYR A 80 -4.41 -29.36 3.08
CA TYR A 80 -5.83 -29.03 2.95
C TYR A 80 -6.71 -30.14 3.54
N PRO A 81 -7.81 -29.78 4.22
CA PRO A 81 -8.81 -30.77 4.60
C PRO A 81 -9.44 -31.34 3.32
N CYS A 82 -9.48 -32.67 3.21
CA CYS A 82 -10.04 -33.36 2.07
C CYS A 82 -11.04 -34.41 2.59
N PRO A 83 -12.35 -34.25 2.31
CA PRO A 83 -13.38 -35.19 2.75
C PRO A 83 -13.13 -36.62 2.23
N GLU A 84 -13.53 -37.62 3.01
CA GLU A 84 -13.32 -39.03 2.67
C GLU A 84 -14.26 -39.48 1.54
N THR A 85 -15.50 -38.99 1.54
CA THR A 85 -16.51 -39.42 0.55
C THR A 85 -16.47 -38.60 -0.73
N GLN A 86 -16.94 -39.17 -1.84
CA GLN A 86 -17.03 -38.46 -3.11
C GLN A 86 -18.10 -37.35 -3.07
N ALA A 87 -19.22 -37.60 -2.38
CA ALA A 87 -20.32 -36.65 -2.25
C ALA A 87 -19.89 -35.38 -1.51
N GLU A 88 -19.27 -35.52 -0.32
CA GLU A 88 -18.78 -34.37 0.46
C GLU A 88 -17.68 -33.60 -0.28
N ARG A 89 -16.82 -34.29 -1.05
CA ARG A 89 -15.81 -33.63 -1.89
C ARG A 89 -16.46 -32.77 -2.97
N ARG A 90 -17.53 -33.26 -3.60
CA ARG A 90 -18.27 -32.51 -4.62
C ARG A 90 -18.96 -31.30 -4.00
N GLU A 91 -19.59 -31.45 -2.84
CA GLU A 91 -20.22 -30.35 -2.10
C GLU A 91 -19.20 -29.28 -1.69
N MET A 92 -18.07 -29.69 -1.13
CA MET A 92 -16.98 -28.77 -0.77
C MET A 92 -16.44 -28.03 -2.01
N ALA A 93 -16.27 -28.71 -3.13
CA ALA A 93 -15.80 -28.09 -4.37
C ALA A 93 -16.77 -27.01 -4.86
N ILE A 94 -18.09 -27.29 -4.86
CA ILE A 94 -19.12 -26.30 -5.22
C ILE A 94 -19.05 -25.11 -4.27
N GLY A 95 -19.00 -25.34 -2.96
CA GLY A 95 -18.91 -24.25 -1.98
C GLY A 95 -17.64 -23.40 -2.12
N VAL A 96 -16.50 -24.00 -2.47
CA VAL A 96 -15.26 -23.27 -2.75
C VAL A 96 -15.38 -22.45 -4.04
N MET A 97 -15.96 -23.01 -5.11
CA MET A 97 -16.18 -22.28 -6.37
C MET A 97 -17.07 -21.05 -6.16
N THR A 98 -18.20 -21.19 -5.47
CA THR A 98 -19.09 -20.04 -5.19
C THR A 98 -18.37 -18.95 -4.38
N ARG A 99 -17.58 -19.33 -3.36
CA ARG A 99 -16.79 -18.35 -2.59
C ARG A 99 -15.72 -17.67 -3.44
N ILE A 100 -15.11 -18.37 -4.40
CA ILE A 100 -14.15 -17.77 -5.34
C ILE A 100 -14.85 -16.73 -6.22
N GLU A 101 -16.05 -17.03 -6.72
CA GLU A 101 -16.85 -16.09 -7.52
C GLU A 101 -17.24 -14.84 -6.72
N ASP A 102 -17.69 -15.01 -5.48
CA ASP A 102 -18.00 -13.90 -4.57
C ASP A 102 -16.77 -13.03 -4.32
N LEU A 103 -15.62 -13.66 -4.01
CA LEU A 103 -14.36 -12.94 -3.78
C LEU A 103 -13.90 -12.19 -5.02
N ASN A 104 -14.01 -12.77 -6.21
CA ASN A 104 -13.67 -12.11 -7.46
C ASN A 104 -14.56 -10.88 -7.71
N THR A 105 -15.85 -10.99 -7.37
CA THR A 105 -16.79 -9.87 -7.47
C THR A 105 -16.38 -8.72 -6.54
N VAL A 106 -16.05 -9.04 -5.28
CA VAL A 106 -15.58 -8.05 -4.29
C VAL A 106 -14.26 -7.41 -4.71
N LEU A 107 -13.30 -8.20 -5.19
CA LEU A 107 -12.01 -7.70 -5.68
C LEU A 107 -12.20 -6.74 -6.84
N SER A 108 -13.03 -7.09 -7.83
CA SER A 108 -13.34 -6.23 -8.97
C SER A 108 -13.96 -4.90 -8.52
N GLN A 109 -15.00 -4.95 -7.67
CA GLN A 109 -15.67 -3.75 -7.17
C GLN A 109 -14.74 -2.85 -6.36
N THR A 110 -13.86 -3.45 -5.55
CA THR A 110 -12.86 -2.73 -4.75
C THR A 110 -11.82 -2.06 -5.63
N GLN A 111 -11.35 -2.76 -6.67
CA GLN A 111 -10.43 -2.20 -7.66
C GLN A 111 -11.06 -1.02 -8.43
N ASP A 112 -12.32 -1.16 -8.86
CA ASP A 112 -13.04 -0.09 -9.54
C ASP A 112 -13.27 1.12 -8.63
N HIS A 113 -13.66 0.89 -7.39
CA HIS A 113 -13.82 1.95 -6.40
C HIS A 113 -12.49 2.68 -6.16
N ARG A 114 -11.40 1.93 -5.93
CA ARG A 114 -10.04 2.47 -5.78
C ARG A 114 -9.66 3.31 -7.00
N HIS A 115 -9.91 2.81 -8.21
CA HIS A 115 -9.61 3.54 -9.44
C HIS A 115 -10.40 4.85 -9.52
N ARG A 116 -11.72 4.82 -9.26
CA ARG A 116 -12.56 6.03 -9.27
C ARG A 116 -12.06 7.10 -8.30
N VAL A 117 -11.72 6.70 -7.07
CA VAL A 117 -11.19 7.63 -6.05
C VAL A 117 -9.85 8.20 -6.49
N LEU A 118 -8.94 7.37 -7.00
CA LEU A 118 -7.63 7.80 -7.48
C LEU A 118 -7.74 8.78 -8.65
N VAL A 119 -8.64 8.53 -9.61
CA VAL A 119 -8.88 9.44 -10.73
C VAL A 119 -9.44 10.78 -10.25
N ALA A 120 -10.40 10.76 -9.32
CA ALA A 120 -10.96 11.98 -8.74
C ALA A 120 -9.90 12.80 -7.97
N ALA A 121 -9.05 12.14 -7.20
CA ALA A 121 -7.94 12.78 -6.49
C ALA A 121 -6.88 13.33 -7.46
N ALA A 122 -6.51 12.56 -8.49
CA ALA A 122 -5.50 12.94 -9.48
C ALA A 122 -5.86 14.22 -10.24
N LYS A 123 -7.16 14.48 -10.48
CA LYS A 123 -7.63 15.74 -11.09
C LYS A 123 -7.27 16.97 -10.25
N ASN A 124 -7.27 16.84 -8.92
CA ASN A 124 -7.13 17.97 -8.01
C ASN A 124 -5.74 18.05 -7.35
N ILE A 125 -4.96 16.98 -7.37
CA ILE A 125 -3.70 16.86 -6.61
C ILE A 125 -2.73 18.01 -6.93
N LYS A 126 -2.59 18.39 -8.21
CA LYS A 126 -1.72 19.49 -8.63
C LYS A 126 -2.16 20.82 -8.02
N VAL A 127 -3.47 21.10 -8.04
CA VAL A 127 -4.04 22.32 -7.47
C VAL A 127 -3.85 22.33 -5.95
N TRP A 128 -4.07 21.21 -5.27
CA TRP A 128 -3.84 21.08 -3.83
C TRP A 128 -2.38 21.35 -3.47
N PHE A 129 -1.42 20.78 -4.20
CA PHE A 129 0.01 21.06 -4.01
C PHE A 129 0.33 22.55 -4.16
N ILE A 130 -0.21 23.21 -5.19
CA ILE A 130 -0.01 24.65 -5.40
C ILE A 130 -0.59 25.44 -4.21
N LYS A 131 -1.81 25.13 -3.77
CA LYS A 131 -2.46 25.81 -2.63
C LYS A 131 -1.63 25.65 -1.36
N VAL A 132 -1.25 24.42 -1.01
CA VAL A 132 -0.46 24.13 0.19
C VAL A 132 0.91 24.81 0.14
N ARG A 133 1.61 24.74 -1.00
CA ARG A 133 2.92 25.40 -1.18
C ARG A 133 2.82 26.92 -1.06
N LYS A 134 1.80 27.53 -1.67
CA LYS A 134 1.56 28.98 -1.55
C LYS A 134 1.27 29.40 -0.12
N ILE A 135 0.38 28.69 0.57
CA ILE A 135 0.03 28.97 1.97
C ILE A 135 1.27 28.80 2.87
N LYS A 136 2.03 27.72 2.68
CA LYS A 136 3.29 27.50 3.42
C LYS A 136 4.28 28.64 3.19
N ALA A 137 4.47 29.10 1.95
CA ALA A 137 5.35 30.20 1.63
C ALA A 137 4.89 31.52 2.28
N ILE A 138 3.58 31.79 2.28
CA ILE A 138 3.01 32.96 2.96
C ILE A 138 3.32 32.91 4.45
N TYR A 139 3.00 31.81 5.15
CA TYR A 139 3.28 31.68 6.59
C TYR A 139 4.77 31.74 6.90
N HIS A 140 5.61 31.16 6.06
CA HIS A 140 7.06 31.27 6.20
C HIS A 140 7.54 32.73 6.10
N THR A 141 6.98 33.52 5.18
CA THR A 141 7.26 34.95 5.08
C THR A 141 6.72 35.74 6.26
N LEU A 142 5.50 35.46 6.71
CA LEU A 142 4.91 36.12 7.89
C LEU A 142 5.72 35.85 9.17
N ASN A 143 6.36 34.69 9.28
CA ASN A 143 7.26 34.38 10.39
C ASN A 143 8.54 35.24 10.41
N MET A 144 8.88 35.91 9.30
CA MET A 144 9.99 36.88 9.26
C MET A 144 9.54 38.30 9.66
N PHE A 145 8.25 38.51 9.92
CA PHE A 145 7.72 39.83 10.29
C PHE A 145 7.67 39.98 11.80
N ASN A 146 7.82 41.21 12.27
CA ASN A 146 7.68 41.54 13.68
C ASN A 146 6.21 41.78 14.02
N LEU A 147 5.76 41.27 15.16
CA LEU A 147 4.40 41.48 15.65
C LEU A 147 4.35 42.71 16.56
N ASP A 148 3.57 43.72 16.18
CA ASP A 148 3.19 44.79 17.09
C ASP A 148 1.99 44.34 17.94
N VAL A 149 2.28 44.00 19.21
CA VAL A 149 1.29 43.49 20.16
C VAL A 149 0.23 44.54 20.51
N THR A 150 0.55 45.83 20.38
CA THR A 150 -0.37 46.92 20.74
C THR A 150 -1.47 47.13 19.69
N GLN A 151 -1.10 47.10 18.41
CA GLN A 151 -2.05 47.30 17.30
C GLN A 151 -2.52 45.99 16.65
N LYS A 152 -1.95 44.85 17.05
CA LYS A 152 -2.14 43.53 16.40
C LYS A 152 -1.81 43.59 14.90
N CYS A 153 -0.78 44.36 14.55
CA CYS A 153 -0.29 44.55 13.18
C CYS A 153 1.04 43.83 12.99
N LEU A 154 1.33 43.43 11.76
CA LEU A 154 2.65 42.91 11.38
C LEU A 154 3.47 44.02 10.73
N ILE A 155 4.71 44.17 11.17
CA ILE A 155 5.68 45.14 10.66
C ILE A 155 6.79 44.37 9.97
N ALA A 156 7.10 44.77 8.74
CA ALA A 156 8.15 44.16 7.93
C ALA A 156 8.98 45.22 7.24
N GLU A 157 10.28 44.99 7.15
CA GLU A 157 11.20 45.76 6.34
C GLU A 157 11.56 44.93 5.10
N CYS A 158 11.47 45.52 3.91
CA CYS A 158 11.81 44.83 2.67
C CYS A 158 12.49 45.74 1.66
N TRP A 159 13.34 45.15 0.83
CA TRP A 159 13.91 45.80 -0.33
C TRP A 159 12.95 45.69 -1.51
N CYS A 160 12.69 46.81 -2.19
CA CYS A 160 11.91 46.83 -3.43
C CYS A 160 12.50 47.83 -4.45
N PRO A 161 12.39 47.57 -5.76
CA PRO A 161 12.77 48.52 -6.79
C PRO A 161 11.91 49.79 -6.71
N VAL A 162 12.54 50.95 -6.77
CA VAL A 162 11.83 52.25 -6.72
C VAL A 162 10.82 52.39 -7.86
N THR A 163 11.10 51.80 -9.02
CA THR A 163 10.20 51.82 -10.19
C THR A 163 8.89 51.05 -9.98
N ASP A 164 8.85 50.11 -9.04
CA ASP A 164 7.73 49.18 -8.85
C ASP A 164 6.87 49.56 -7.64
N LEU A 165 7.19 50.68 -6.98
CA LEU A 165 6.55 51.13 -5.74
C LEU A 165 5.03 51.32 -5.92
N ASP A 166 4.60 51.96 -7.01
CA ASP A 166 3.19 52.16 -7.33
C ASP A 166 2.44 50.82 -7.49
N ARG A 167 3.08 49.85 -8.16
CA ARG A 167 2.51 48.52 -8.39
C ARG A 167 2.33 47.77 -7.07
N ILE A 168 3.29 47.89 -6.15
CA ILE A 168 3.21 47.29 -4.81
C ILE A 168 2.09 47.96 -4.01
N GLN A 169 2.02 49.29 -4.01
CA GLN A 169 0.98 50.02 -3.27
C GLN A 169 -0.43 49.68 -3.77
N GLN A 170 -0.62 49.53 -5.08
CA GLN A 170 -1.87 49.05 -5.66
C GLN A 170 -2.19 47.59 -5.27
N ALA A 171 -1.19 46.71 -5.19
CA ALA A 171 -1.40 45.34 -4.74
C ALA A 171 -1.83 45.28 -3.26
N LEU A 172 -1.23 46.11 -2.40
CA LEU A 172 -1.61 46.24 -0.98
C LEU A 172 -3.05 46.75 -0.82
N ARG A 173 -3.42 47.84 -1.53
CA ARG A 173 -4.80 48.37 -1.51
C ARG A 173 -5.83 47.31 -1.90
N ARG A 174 -5.60 46.59 -3.01
CA ARG A 174 -6.47 45.46 -3.42
C ARG A 174 -6.52 44.35 -2.38
N GLY A 175 -5.42 44.09 -1.67
CA GLY A 175 -5.37 43.14 -0.56
C GLY A 175 -6.25 43.57 0.61
N THR A 176 -6.15 44.84 1.03
CA THR A 176 -6.98 45.42 2.09
C THR A 176 -8.46 45.34 1.72
N GLU A 177 -8.84 45.77 0.51
CA GLU A 177 -10.22 45.72 0.01
C GLU A 177 -10.80 44.30 0.02
N ARG A 178 -10.04 43.31 -0.48
CA ARG A 178 -10.49 41.91 -0.49
C ARG A 178 -10.61 41.29 0.89
N SER A 179 -9.79 41.75 1.84
CA SER A 179 -9.84 41.27 3.22
C SER A 179 -11.01 41.86 4.03
N GLY A 180 -11.60 42.97 3.58
CA GLY A 180 -12.62 43.72 4.33
C GLY A 180 -12.06 44.44 5.56
N SER A 181 -10.73 44.55 5.70
CA SER A 181 -10.10 45.25 6.83
C SER A 181 -10.34 46.75 6.74
N SER A 182 -10.70 47.36 7.87
CA SER A 182 -10.77 48.82 8.02
C SER A 182 -9.39 49.47 8.20
N VAL A 183 -8.36 48.68 8.48
CA VAL A 183 -6.98 49.16 8.67
C VAL A 183 -6.24 49.14 7.33
N PRO A 184 -5.80 50.29 6.80
CA PRO A 184 -5.08 50.36 5.54
C PRO A 184 -3.67 49.79 5.68
N SER A 185 -3.19 49.08 4.65
CA SER A 185 -1.79 48.70 4.55
C SER A 185 -0.94 49.92 4.16
N ILE A 186 0.01 50.29 5.01
CA ILE A 186 0.87 51.48 4.84
C ILE A 186 2.25 51.02 4.38
N ILE A 187 2.81 51.73 3.40
CA ILE A 187 4.21 51.58 2.97
C ILE A 187 4.95 52.87 3.31
N ASN A 188 6.05 52.77 4.06
CA ASN A 188 6.88 53.91 4.41
C ASN A 188 8.28 53.75 3.82
N ARG A 189 8.81 54.80 3.20
CA ARG A 189 10.17 54.79 2.66
C ARG A 189 11.15 55.13 3.78
N MET A 190 12.04 54.20 4.08
CA MET A 190 13.08 54.38 5.09
C MET A 190 14.42 54.73 4.45
N VAL A 191 15.21 55.54 5.16
CA VAL A 191 16.62 55.76 4.83
C VAL A 191 17.44 54.81 5.69
N THR A 192 18.27 53.99 5.06
CA THR A 192 19.12 53.02 5.75
C THR A 192 20.56 53.11 5.24
N ARG A 193 21.51 52.67 6.07
CA ARG A 193 22.93 52.53 5.72
C ARG A 193 23.28 51.13 5.23
N MET A 194 22.32 50.20 5.24
CA MET A 194 22.52 48.83 4.76
C MET A 194 22.68 48.81 3.24
N VAL A 195 23.53 47.91 2.74
CA VAL A 195 23.76 47.74 1.30
C VAL A 195 22.52 47.08 0.67
N PRO A 196 21.88 47.72 -0.33
CA PRO A 196 20.75 47.13 -1.02
C PRO A 196 21.19 45.94 -1.89
N PRO A 197 20.32 44.93 -2.10
CA PRO A 197 20.58 43.86 -3.04
C PRO A 197 20.64 44.40 -4.48
N THR A 198 21.48 43.79 -5.32
CA THR A 198 21.54 44.11 -6.75
C THR A 198 20.40 43.43 -7.50
N TYR A 199 19.67 44.18 -8.31
CA TYR A 199 18.58 43.68 -9.16
C TYR A 199 18.86 44.01 -10.63
N ASN A 200 19.05 42.98 -11.45
CA ASN A 200 19.18 43.10 -12.90
C ASN A 200 17.86 42.65 -13.53
N ARG A 201 17.31 43.45 -14.45
CA ARG A 201 16.09 43.12 -15.19
C ARG A 201 16.35 42.11 -16.29
#